data_AF-A0A7W1XVX0-F1
#
_entry.id   AF-A0A7W1XVX0-F1
#
_cell.length_a   1.000
_cell.length_b   1.000
_cell.length_c   1.000
_cell.angle_alpha   90.00
_cell.angle_beta   90.00
_cell.angle_gamma   90.00
#
_symmetry.space_group_name_H-M   'P 1'
#
loop_
_entity.id
_entity.type
_entity.pdbx_description
1 polymer ?
#
loop_
_entity_poly.entity_id
_entity_poly.type
_entity_poly.pdbx_seq_one_letter_code
_entity_poly.pdbx_strand_id
1 'polypeptide(L)'
;MQPNTLVVLLGTTTLGLCCGLVGSLLLLRKRALLADALAHSTLPGIVLGFLIAGSQSYWALGLGALLTTLVAAVLVSRLPILTRIRQDSATASILGIFFGAGIALLSIAQRSGPGAFSAGLDHFLLGQAAGMLQSEAITLTLSAAVVSFIMILLHKELLVSCFDSSFGKGIGMSMGRVDLLVMLILAVTIVISLPAVGVVLTAALIVIPPATARFWTDRFNRLLTISGMLGAIAGAAGTLLSSFKVDLPTGPVIVICSSTLFSISLVVAPHKGLLGKRLRWIQRKQRREMQRILIFLHENLHSGNDFVARERILAGSLNASSSALRLCILSGYTEMAGTHVRLTAEGIRRAERSISARDRWIQWLDSEAEIDRNLIDLDEEDIEKLLDRKSMEIPPVDRGATL
;
A
#
# COMPACT_ATOMS: atom_id res chain seq x y z
N MET A 1 -19.52 -18.41 -24.91
CA MET A 1 -18.51 -17.33 -24.96
C MET A 1 -18.03 -17.22 -26.38
N GLN A 2 -17.99 -16.01 -26.96
CA GLN A 2 -17.43 -15.82 -28.29
C GLN A 2 -15.92 -16.12 -28.24
N PRO A 3 -15.29 -16.65 -29.31
CA PRO A 3 -13.87 -17.01 -29.32
C PRO A 3 -12.95 -15.83 -28.96
N ASN A 4 -13.35 -14.59 -29.27
CA ASN A 4 -12.61 -13.38 -28.90
C ASN A 4 -12.58 -13.13 -27.38
N THR A 5 -13.64 -13.51 -26.64
CA THR A 5 -13.74 -13.25 -25.19
C THR A 5 -12.64 -13.96 -24.40
N LEU A 6 -12.25 -15.18 -24.80
CA LEU A 6 -11.20 -15.93 -24.11
C LEU A 6 -9.82 -15.31 -24.31
N VAL A 7 -9.52 -14.84 -25.52
CA VAL A 7 -8.24 -14.19 -25.83
C VAL A 7 -8.13 -12.86 -25.09
N VAL A 8 -9.22 -12.08 -25.08
CA VAL A 8 -9.30 -10.82 -24.31
C VAL A 8 -9.15 -11.09 -22.81
N LEU A 9 -9.81 -12.13 -22.28
CA LEU A 9 -9.68 -12.52 -20.88
C LEU A 9 -8.23 -12.86 -20.52
N LEU A 10 -7.55 -13.67 -21.34
CA LEU A 10 -6.13 -13.99 -21.12
C LEU A 10 -5.26 -12.72 -21.19
N GLY A 11 -5.52 -11.83 -22.15
CA GLY A 11 -4.84 -10.54 -22.27
C GLY A 11 -5.00 -9.64 -21.05
N THR A 12 -6.22 -9.42 -20.57
CA THR A 12 -6.47 -8.55 -19.41
C THR A 12 -5.97 -9.19 -18.10
N THR A 13 -6.01 -10.50 -17.97
CA THR A 13 -5.50 -11.22 -16.79
C THR A 13 -3.97 -11.13 -16.73
N THR A 14 -3.28 -11.36 -17.85
CA THR A 14 -1.81 -11.23 -17.93
C THR A 14 -1.35 -9.78 -17.81
N LEU A 15 -2.11 -8.84 -18.37
CA LEU A 15 -1.87 -7.41 -18.18
C LEU A 15 -2.03 -7.01 -16.70
N GLY A 16 -3.11 -7.45 -16.04
CA GLY A 16 -3.33 -7.17 -14.62
C GLY A 16 -2.19 -7.72 -13.75
N LEU A 17 -1.68 -8.91 -14.07
CA LEU A 17 -0.49 -9.48 -13.44
C LEU A 17 0.73 -8.58 -13.64
N CYS A 18 1.01 -8.18 -14.88
CA CYS A 18 2.12 -7.28 -15.23
C CYS A 18 2.03 -5.95 -14.48
N CYS A 19 0.87 -5.28 -14.49
CA CYS A 19 0.64 -4.02 -13.78
C CYS A 19 0.86 -4.17 -12.27
N GLY A 20 0.39 -5.27 -11.67
CA GLY A 20 0.62 -5.56 -10.25
C GLY A 20 2.10 -5.77 -9.90
N LEU A 21 2.86 -6.43 -10.77
CA LEU A 21 4.31 -6.59 -10.61
C LEU A 21 5.04 -5.25 -10.73
N VAL A 22 4.85 -4.53 -11.83
CA VAL A 22 5.50 -3.23 -12.09
C VAL A 22 5.15 -2.23 -11.00
N GLY A 23 3.87 -2.14 -10.64
CA GLY A 23 3.38 -1.25 -9.60
C GLY A 23 3.97 -1.53 -8.22
N SER A 24 4.27 -2.79 -7.90
CA SER A 24 4.92 -3.13 -6.62
C SER A 24 6.31 -2.50 -6.48
N LEU A 25 7.07 -2.38 -7.58
CA LEU A 25 8.35 -1.68 -7.59
C LEU A 25 8.18 -0.19 -7.34
N LEU A 26 7.23 0.45 -8.05
CA LEU A 26 6.96 1.88 -7.88
C LEU A 26 6.53 2.20 -6.45
N LEU A 27 5.67 1.37 -5.87
CA LEU A 27 5.21 1.53 -4.50
C LEU A 27 6.37 1.45 -3.50
N LEU A 28 7.23 0.43 -3.64
CA LEU A 28 8.40 0.26 -2.76
C LEU A 28 9.41 1.39 -2.90
N ARG A 29 9.57 1.94 -4.10
CA ARG A 29 10.42 3.10 -4.38
C ARG A 29 9.78 4.44 -3.97
N LYS A 30 8.57 4.45 -3.39
CA LYS A 30 7.81 5.67 -3.04
C LYS A 30 7.56 6.59 -4.25
N ARG A 31 7.40 6.00 -5.44
CA ARG A 31 7.26 6.70 -6.72
C ARG A 31 5.95 6.32 -7.43
N ALA A 32 4.88 6.10 -6.67
CA ALA A 32 3.58 5.69 -7.22
C ALA A 32 2.98 6.74 -8.20
N LEU A 33 3.19 8.04 -7.93
CA LEU A 33 2.73 9.13 -8.79
C LEU A 33 3.39 9.15 -10.18
N LEU A 34 4.51 8.44 -10.37
CA LEU A 34 5.13 8.33 -11.70
C LEU A 34 4.23 7.61 -12.70
N ALA A 35 3.46 6.60 -12.26
CA ALA A 35 2.56 5.87 -13.15
C ALA A 35 1.51 6.82 -13.75
N ASP A 36 0.96 7.71 -12.92
CA ASP A 36 -0.04 8.69 -13.33
C ASP A 36 0.52 9.76 -14.27
N ALA A 37 1.68 10.31 -13.95
CA ALA A 37 2.37 11.28 -14.80
C ALA A 37 2.72 10.71 -16.19
N LEU A 38 3.25 9.48 -16.24
CA LEU A 38 3.63 8.84 -17.48
C LEU A 38 2.43 8.38 -18.31
N ALA A 39 1.34 7.96 -17.67
CA ALA A 39 0.10 7.61 -18.36
C ALA A 39 -0.44 8.83 -19.11
N HIS A 40 -0.61 9.97 -18.45
CA HIS A 40 -1.09 11.19 -19.11
C HIS A 40 -0.09 11.75 -20.12
N SER A 41 1.21 11.44 -19.98
CA SER A 41 2.23 11.79 -20.97
C SER A 41 2.13 11.00 -22.27
N THR A 42 1.36 9.90 -22.32
CA THR A 42 1.09 9.17 -23.57
C THR A 42 0.17 9.95 -24.52
N LEU A 43 -0.78 10.73 -23.98
CA LEU A 43 -1.81 11.43 -24.75
C LEU A 43 -1.27 12.28 -25.90
N PRO A 44 -0.33 13.22 -25.68
CA PRO A 44 0.22 14.01 -26.77
C PRO A 44 0.87 13.14 -27.86
N GLY A 45 1.50 12.02 -27.49
CA GLY A 45 2.11 11.09 -28.44
C GLY A 45 1.12 10.33 -29.29
N ILE A 46 0.02 9.86 -28.70
CA ILE A 46 -1.05 9.17 -29.43
C ILE A 46 -1.64 10.13 -30.46
N VAL A 47 -1.92 11.37 -30.07
CA VAL A 47 -2.49 12.38 -30.98
C VAL A 47 -1.50 12.78 -32.08
N LEU A 48 -0.22 12.98 -31.75
CA LEU A 48 0.80 13.25 -32.77
C LEU A 48 0.98 12.07 -33.73
N GLY A 49 0.99 10.84 -33.21
CA GLY A 49 1.05 9.62 -34.03
C GLY A 49 -0.13 9.54 -35.00
N PHE A 50 -1.33 9.88 -34.55
CA PHE A 50 -2.53 9.97 -35.39
C PHE A 50 -2.39 11.03 -36.48
N LEU A 51 -1.97 12.26 -36.11
CA LEU A 51 -1.83 13.38 -37.04
C LEU A 51 -0.77 13.11 -38.13
N ILE A 52 0.34 12.46 -37.77
CA ILE A 52 1.42 12.14 -38.71
C ILE A 52 1.04 10.98 -39.63
N ALA A 53 0.45 9.91 -39.09
CA ALA A 53 0.10 8.73 -39.87
C ALA A 53 -1.18 8.91 -40.72
N GLY A 54 -2.00 9.91 -40.41
CA GLY A 54 -3.27 10.19 -41.10
C GLY A 54 -4.29 9.04 -40.99
N SER A 55 -4.04 8.04 -40.15
CA SER A 55 -4.81 6.81 -40.04
C SER A 55 -4.69 6.22 -38.63
N GLN A 56 -5.66 5.37 -38.25
CA GLN A 56 -5.70 4.68 -36.95
C GLN A 56 -4.77 3.45 -36.91
N SER A 57 -3.53 3.59 -37.37
CA SER A 57 -2.56 2.49 -37.28
C SER A 57 -2.12 2.28 -35.83
N TYR A 58 -2.41 1.09 -35.28
CA TYR A 58 -2.01 0.70 -33.92
C TYR A 58 -0.50 0.93 -33.66
N TRP A 59 0.34 0.63 -34.65
CA TRP A 59 1.78 0.83 -34.56
C TRP A 59 2.18 2.31 -34.49
N ALA A 60 1.54 3.18 -35.29
CA ALA A 60 1.83 4.61 -35.27
C ALA A 60 1.43 5.26 -33.94
N LEU A 61 0.25 4.92 -33.43
CA LEU A 61 -0.25 5.40 -32.14
C LEU A 61 0.62 4.90 -30.98
N GLY A 62 0.97 3.60 -30.99
CA GLY A 62 1.82 3.00 -29.96
C GLY A 62 3.24 3.56 -29.94
N LEU A 63 3.85 3.78 -31.12
CA LEU A 63 5.18 4.41 -31.20
C LEU A 63 5.15 5.87 -30.75
N GLY A 64 4.13 6.63 -31.16
CA GLY A 64 3.94 8.01 -30.71
C GLY A 64 3.81 8.08 -29.18
N ALA A 65 2.93 7.26 -28.61
CA ALA A 65 2.75 7.13 -27.16
C ALA A 65 4.06 6.81 -26.44
N LEU A 66 4.78 5.78 -26.91
CA LEU A 66 6.03 5.34 -26.31
C LEU A 66 7.11 6.43 -26.33
N LEU A 67 7.25 7.15 -27.44
CA LEU A 67 8.23 8.22 -27.57
C LEU A 67 7.97 9.35 -26.58
N THR A 68 6.76 9.91 -26.53
CA THR A 68 6.44 10.99 -25.56
C THR A 68 6.54 10.50 -24.12
N THR A 69 6.11 9.27 -23.81
CA THR A 69 6.22 8.74 -22.46
C THR A 69 7.68 8.51 -22.06
N LEU A 70 8.54 8.07 -22.98
CA LEU A 70 9.97 7.92 -22.72
C LEU A 70 10.64 9.28 -22.51
N VAL A 71 10.29 10.30 -23.31
CA VAL A 71 10.77 11.67 -23.11
C VAL A 71 10.33 12.18 -21.73
N ALA A 72 9.06 12.00 -21.36
CA ALA A 72 8.56 12.37 -20.05
C ALA A 72 9.31 11.64 -18.93
N ALA A 73 9.54 10.33 -19.05
CA ALA A 73 10.26 9.53 -18.07
C ALA A 73 11.70 10.03 -17.87
N VAL A 74 12.41 10.31 -18.97
CA VAL A 74 13.77 10.89 -18.90
C VAL A 74 13.73 12.25 -18.22
N LEU A 75 12.78 13.12 -18.56
CA LEU A 75 12.64 14.43 -17.93
C LEU A 75 12.37 14.31 -16.43
N VAL A 76 11.45 13.43 -16.00
CA VAL A 76 11.17 13.22 -14.56
C VAL A 76 12.41 12.73 -13.82
N SER A 77 13.24 11.89 -14.46
CA SER A 77 14.46 11.38 -13.84
C SER A 77 15.60 12.40 -13.77
N ARG A 78 15.72 13.28 -14.78
CA ARG A 78 16.84 14.20 -14.93
C ARG A 78 16.60 15.55 -14.27
N LEU A 79 15.37 16.05 -14.24
CA LEU A 79 15.05 17.35 -13.64
C LEU A 79 15.52 17.47 -12.19
N PRO A 80 15.30 16.49 -11.29
CA PRO A 80 15.74 16.61 -9.90
C PRO A 80 17.27 16.58 -9.74
N ILE A 81 18.01 16.11 -10.75
CA ILE A 81 19.47 16.06 -10.77
C ILE A 81 20.05 17.37 -11.33
N LEU A 82 19.40 17.94 -12.35
CA LEU A 82 19.84 19.14 -13.04
C LEU A 82 19.36 20.44 -12.37
N THR A 83 18.32 20.37 -11.54
CA THR A 83 17.67 21.53 -10.93
C THR A 83 17.48 21.34 -9.42
N ARG A 84 17.05 22.39 -8.72
CA ARG A 84 16.71 22.34 -7.28
C ARG A 84 15.30 21.79 -7.00
N ILE A 85 14.60 21.30 -8.03
CA ILE A 85 13.20 20.86 -7.92
C ILE A 85 13.14 19.47 -7.28
N ARG A 86 12.24 19.29 -6.32
CA ARG A 86 11.99 18.00 -5.67
C ARG A 86 11.37 17.01 -6.65
N GLN A 87 11.66 15.73 -6.50
CA GLN A 87 11.21 14.68 -7.42
C GLN A 87 9.70 14.63 -7.65
N ASP A 88 8.89 14.78 -6.60
CA ASP A 88 7.42 14.80 -6.75
C ASP A 88 6.93 16.04 -7.49
N SER A 89 7.57 17.19 -7.27
CA SER A 89 7.26 18.43 -7.98
C SER A 89 7.59 18.30 -9.46
N ALA A 90 8.74 17.72 -9.81
CA ALA A 90 9.09 17.45 -11.21
C ALA A 90 8.06 16.52 -11.88
N THR A 91 7.62 15.48 -11.16
CA THR A 91 6.58 14.54 -11.62
C THR A 91 5.26 15.26 -11.89
N ALA A 92 4.80 16.09 -10.96
CA ALA A 92 3.56 16.86 -11.09
C ALA A 92 3.62 17.92 -12.22
N SER A 93 4.76 18.61 -12.37
CA SER A 93 4.97 19.57 -13.45
C SER A 93 4.91 18.90 -14.82
N ILE A 94 5.56 17.76 -14.99
CA ILE A 94 5.56 17.00 -16.26
C ILE A 94 4.15 16.48 -16.57
N LEU A 95 3.45 15.94 -15.57
CA LEU A 95 2.04 15.58 -15.71
C LEU A 95 1.23 16.75 -16.28
N GLY A 96 1.29 17.93 -15.66
CA GLY A 96 0.55 19.11 -16.10
C GLY A 96 0.90 19.57 -17.51
N ILE A 97 2.19 19.62 -17.85
CA ILE A 97 2.67 20.08 -19.17
C ILE A 97 2.20 19.12 -20.27
N PHE A 98 2.45 17.82 -20.12
CA PHE A 98 2.11 16.85 -21.16
C PHE A 98 0.61 16.62 -21.26
N PHE A 99 -0.11 16.63 -20.15
CA PHE A 99 -1.56 16.53 -20.17
C PHE A 99 -2.19 17.73 -20.86
N GLY A 100 -1.78 18.95 -20.49
CA GLY A 100 -2.25 20.18 -21.15
C GLY A 100 -1.93 20.20 -22.64
N ALA A 101 -0.71 19.81 -23.03
CA ALA A 101 -0.31 19.68 -24.42
C ALA A 101 -1.13 18.61 -25.16
N GLY A 102 -1.37 17.46 -24.53
CA GLY A 102 -2.17 16.37 -25.09
C GLY A 102 -3.62 16.79 -25.36
N ILE A 103 -4.26 17.48 -24.41
CA ILE A 103 -5.62 17.99 -24.57
C ILE A 103 -5.69 19.09 -25.64
N ALA A 104 -4.70 19.99 -25.68
CA ALA A 104 -4.62 21.02 -26.72
C ALA A 104 -4.47 20.41 -28.12
N LEU A 105 -3.56 19.44 -28.28
CA LEU A 105 -3.36 18.69 -29.52
C LEU A 105 -4.62 17.91 -29.91
N LEU A 106 -5.28 17.27 -28.94
CA LEU A 106 -6.53 16.56 -29.17
C LEU A 106 -7.62 17.51 -29.70
N SER A 107 -7.74 18.71 -29.11
CA SER A 107 -8.70 19.72 -29.57
C SER A 107 -8.39 20.22 -30.98
N ILE A 108 -7.11 20.36 -31.35
CA ILE A 108 -6.70 20.70 -32.71
C ILE A 108 -7.08 19.57 -33.67
N ALA A 109 -6.71 18.33 -33.34
CA ALA A 109 -7.02 17.15 -34.15
C ALA A 109 -8.53 17.02 -34.41
N GLN A 110 -9.37 17.27 -33.39
CA GLN A 110 -10.83 17.28 -33.48
C GLN A 110 -11.39 18.35 -34.44
N ARG A 111 -10.68 19.46 -34.66
CA ARG A 111 -11.11 20.56 -35.55
C ARG A 111 -10.61 20.40 -36.98
N SER A 112 -9.54 19.63 -37.19
CA SER A 112 -8.80 19.58 -38.46
C SER A 112 -9.39 18.71 -39.58
N GLY A 113 -10.55 18.06 -39.42
CA GLY A 113 -11.18 17.39 -40.57
C GLY A 113 -12.53 16.69 -40.31
N PRO A 114 -13.31 16.43 -41.39
CA PRO A 114 -14.55 15.68 -41.31
C PRO A 114 -14.22 14.20 -41.03
N GLY A 115 -14.52 13.74 -39.82
CA GLY A 115 -14.14 12.41 -39.30
C GLY A 115 -13.39 12.45 -37.97
N ALA A 116 -12.98 13.62 -37.49
CA ALA A 116 -12.21 13.76 -36.26
C ALA A 116 -13.02 13.47 -34.96
N PHE A 117 -14.35 13.55 -35.01
CA PHE A 117 -15.24 13.02 -33.95
C PHE A 117 -15.45 11.49 -34.05
N SER A 118 -15.10 10.89 -35.20
CA SER A 118 -15.16 9.44 -35.46
C SER A 118 -13.81 8.75 -35.30
N ALA A 119 -12.76 9.47 -34.88
CA ALA A 119 -11.38 8.98 -34.82
C ALA A 119 -11.10 8.00 -33.66
N GLY A 120 -12.13 7.52 -32.93
CA GLY A 120 -12.00 6.40 -31.98
C GLY A 120 -11.03 6.61 -30.82
N LEU A 121 -10.47 7.82 -30.65
CA LEU A 121 -9.49 8.13 -29.61
C LEU A 121 -10.07 7.99 -28.19
N ASP A 122 -11.39 8.15 -28.04
CA ASP A 122 -12.10 7.93 -26.78
C ASP A 122 -11.96 6.48 -26.28
N HIS A 123 -11.79 5.52 -27.20
CA HIS A 123 -11.50 4.12 -26.85
C HIS A 123 -10.19 3.98 -26.09
N PHE A 124 -9.15 4.72 -26.50
CA PHE A 124 -7.86 4.74 -25.80
C PHE A 124 -7.90 5.51 -24.47
N LEU A 125 -8.80 6.49 -24.33
CA LEU A 125 -8.97 7.23 -23.07
C LEU A 125 -9.67 6.39 -22.01
N LEU A 126 -10.77 5.72 -22.39
CA LEU A 126 -11.66 5.02 -21.48
C LEU A 126 -11.40 3.51 -21.38
N GLY A 127 -10.72 2.91 -22.36
CA GLY A 127 -10.42 1.48 -22.42
C GLY A 127 -11.65 0.62 -22.69
N GLN A 128 -11.78 0.10 -23.91
CA GLN A 128 -12.84 -0.85 -24.25
C GLN A 128 -12.27 -2.17 -24.80
N ALA A 129 -11.83 -3.04 -23.90
CA ALA A 129 -11.36 -4.39 -24.27
C ALA A 129 -12.41 -5.22 -25.02
N ALA A 130 -13.72 -4.94 -24.84
CA ALA A 130 -14.81 -5.60 -25.55
C ALA A 130 -14.78 -5.40 -27.08
N GLY A 131 -14.22 -4.29 -27.58
CA GLY A 131 -14.08 -3.99 -29.01
C GLY A 131 -12.73 -4.40 -29.61
N MET A 132 -11.86 -5.02 -28.82
CA MET A 132 -10.47 -5.30 -29.19
C MET A 132 -10.40 -6.46 -30.21
N LEU A 133 -9.57 -6.29 -31.25
CA LEU A 133 -9.34 -7.34 -32.24
C LEU A 133 -8.53 -8.49 -31.61
N GLN A 134 -8.66 -9.69 -32.15
CA GLN A 134 -7.89 -10.85 -31.70
C GLN A 134 -6.37 -10.62 -31.79
N SER A 135 -5.90 -9.95 -32.84
CA SER A 135 -4.49 -9.60 -33.04
C SER A 135 -3.95 -8.65 -31.96
N GLU A 136 -4.76 -7.67 -31.56
CA GLU A 136 -4.45 -6.72 -30.48
C GLU A 136 -4.40 -7.44 -29.13
N ALA A 137 -5.36 -8.34 -28.88
CA ALA A 137 -5.39 -9.17 -27.69
C ALA A 137 -4.15 -10.06 -27.55
N ILE A 138 -3.71 -10.69 -28.64
CA ILE A 138 -2.49 -11.53 -28.65
C ILE A 138 -1.25 -10.67 -28.40
N THR A 139 -1.16 -9.50 -29.04
CA THR A 139 -0.05 -8.57 -28.86
C THR A 139 0.03 -8.08 -27.41
N LEU A 140 -1.12 -7.77 -26.81
CA LEU A 140 -1.26 -7.43 -25.39
C LEU A 140 -0.76 -8.56 -24.48
N THR A 141 -1.26 -9.79 -24.67
CA THR A 141 -0.86 -10.95 -23.87
C THR A 141 0.65 -11.20 -23.97
N LEU A 142 1.19 -11.23 -25.19
CA LEU A 142 2.60 -11.55 -25.42
C LEU A 142 3.51 -10.48 -24.83
N SER A 143 3.20 -9.20 -25.05
CA SER A 143 4.00 -8.09 -24.54
C SER A 143 3.94 -7.98 -23.00
N ALA A 144 2.76 -8.16 -22.39
CA ALA A 144 2.62 -8.21 -20.93
C ALA A 144 3.36 -9.40 -20.32
N ALA A 145 3.35 -10.56 -20.98
CA ALA A 145 4.11 -11.73 -20.56
C ALA A 145 5.62 -11.50 -20.65
N VAL A 146 6.11 -10.89 -21.74
CA VAL A 146 7.53 -10.54 -21.91
C VAL A 146 7.99 -9.57 -20.83
N VAL A 147 7.21 -8.52 -20.54
CA VAL A 147 7.55 -7.56 -19.48
C VAL A 147 7.58 -8.25 -18.11
N SER A 148 6.59 -9.09 -17.81
CA SER A 148 6.55 -9.87 -16.56
C SER A 148 7.75 -10.82 -16.44
N PHE A 149 8.16 -11.44 -17.55
CA PHE A 149 9.34 -12.31 -17.60
C PHE A 149 10.64 -11.52 -17.38
N ILE A 150 10.79 -10.36 -18.00
CA ILE A 150 11.93 -9.46 -17.80
C ILE A 150 12.04 -9.05 -16.32
N MET A 151 10.91 -8.77 -15.65
CA MET A 151 10.90 -8.47 -14.22
C MET A 151 11.36 -9.63 -13.35
N ILE A 152 11.01 -10.86 -13.71
CA ILE A 152 11.47 -12.07 -13.00
C ILE A 152 12.96 -12.27 -13.21
N LEU A 153 13.45 -12.06 -14.43
CA LEU A 153 14.87 -12.19 -14.76
C LEU A 153 15.74 -11.17 -14.01
N LEU A 154 15.27 -9.92 -13.93
CA LEU A 154 15.95 -8.80 -13.27
C LEU A 154 15.61 -8.69 -11.78
N HIS A 155 15.06 -9.75 -11.17
CA HIS A 155 14.54 -9.71 -9.81
C HIS A 155 15.58 -9.22 -8.79
N LYS A 156 16.85 -9.63 -8.95
CA LYS A 156 17.95 -9.28 -8.06
C LYS A 156 18.30 -7.80 -8.13
N GLU A 157 18.45 -7.27 -9.34
CA GLU A 157 18.74 -5.88 -9.65
C GLU A 157 17.64 -4.96 -9.12
N LEU A 158 16.38 -5.37 -9.34
CA LEU A 158 15.20 -4.64 -8.90
C LEU A 158 15.07 -4.63 -7.37
N LEU A 159 15.37 -5.75 -6.70
CA LEU A 159 15.36 -5.85 -5.25
C LEU A 159 16.38 -4.89 -4.63
N VAL A 160 17.65 -4.95 -5.07
CA VAL A 160 18.71 -4.08 -4.53
C VAL A 160 18.34 -2.62 -4.73
N SER A 161 17.86 -2.26 -5.91
CA SER A 161 17.52 -0.87 -6.20
C SER A 161 16.30 -0.34 -5.42
N CYS A 162 15.45 -1.20 -4.84
CA CYS A 162 14.32 -0.79 -4.00
C CYS A 162 14.69 -0.56 -2.53
N PHE A 163 15.66 -1.31 -2.00
CA PHE A 163 16.00 -1.28 -0.57
C PHE A 163 17.30 -0.57 -0.26
N ASP A 164 18.34 -0.76 -1.09
CA ASP A 164 19.65 -0.16 -0.85
C ASP A 164 20.39 0.16 -2.16
N SER A 165 20.18 1.37 -2.64
CA SER A 165 20.90 1.88 -3.81
C SER A 165 22.40 2.11 -3.55
N SER A 166 22.81 2.34 -2.30
CA SER A 166 24.20 2.58 -1.93
C SER A 166 24.99 1.28 -1.92
N PHE A 167 24.42 0.22 -1.34
CA PHE A 167 24.97 -1.14 -1.42
C PHE A 167 25.19 -1.58 -2.86
N GLY A 168 24.18 -1.40 -3.72
CA GLY A 168 24.32 -1.80 -5.11
C GLY A 168 25.36 -0.99 -5.89
N LYS A 169 25.57 0.30 -5.57
CA LYS A 169 26.72 1.05 -6.10
C LYS A 169 28.05 0.47 -5.61
N GLY A 170 28.12 0.05 -4.35
CA GLY A 170 29.30 -0.57 -3.74
C GLY A 170 29.72 -1.89 -4.41
N ILE A 171 28.77 -2.70 -4.89
CA ILE A 171 29.05 -3.91 -5.67
C ILE A 171 29.19 -3.67 -7.19
N GLY A 172 29.32 -2.40 -7.62
CA GLY A 172 29.58 -2.03 -9.02
C GLY A 172 28.35 -1.92 -9.92
N MET A 173 27.12 -1.97 -9.37
CA MET A 173 25.91 -1.81 -10.18
C MET A 173 25.67 -0.32 -10.51
N SER A 174 25.38 -0.05 -11.78
CA SER A 174 24.98 1.29 -12.22
C SER A 174 23.52 1.57 -11.88
N MET A 175 23.26 2.11 -10.69
CA MET A 175 21.89 2.42 -10.24
C MET A 175 21.13 3.37 -11.16
N GLY A 176 21.82 4.27 -11.86
CA GLY A 176 21.19 5.14 -12.85
C GLY A 176 20.61 4.35 -14.04
N ARG A 177 21.29 3.29 -14.48
CA ARG A 177 20.79 2.41 -15.56
C ARG A 177 19.61 1.56 -15.08
N VAL A 178 19.65 1.08 -13.84
CA VAL A 178 18.53 0.34 -13.24
C VAL A 178 17.29 1.21 -13.10
N ASP A 179 17.44 2.48 -12.71
CA ASP A 179 16.31 3.42 -12.65
C ASP A 179 15.73 3.69 -14.04
N LEU A 180 16.58 3.92 -15.05
CA LEU A 180 16.17 4.07 -16.44
C LEU A 180 15.44 2.82 -16.96
N LEU A 181 15.90 1.63 -16.60
CA LEU A 181 15.28 0.37 -16.98
C LEU A 181 13.89 0.21 -16.35
N VAL A 182 13.72 0.56 -15.07
CA VAL A 182 12.40 0.56 -14.42
C VAL A 182 11.45 1.56 -15.08
N MET A 183 11.95 2.74 -15.42
CA MET A 183 11.17 3.74 -16.16
C MET A 183 10.77 3.27 -17.55
N LEU A 184 11.66 2.57 -18.27
CA LEU A 184 11.37 1.98 -19.57
C LEU A 184 10.31 0.87 -19.44
N ILE A 185 10.47 -0.04 -18.48
CA ILE A 185 9.49 -1.09 -18.17
C ILE A 185 8.12 -0.47 -17.88
N LEU A 186 8.07 0.58 -17.06
CA LEU A 186 6.85 1.29 -16.74
C LEU A 186 6.22 1.94 -17.99
N ALA A 187 7.00 2.67 -18.79
CA ALA A 187 6.52 3.31 -20.02
C ALA A 187 5.95 2.29 -21.00
N VAL A 188 6.65 1.17 -21.22
CA VAL A 188 6.20 0.08 -22.08
C VAL A 188 4.92 -0.55 -21.54
N THR A 189 4.84 -0.80 -20.23
CA THR A 189 3.64 -1.35 -19.58
C THR A 189 2.43 -0.45 -19.78
N ILE A 190 2.62 0.87 -19.63
CA ILE A 190 1.57 1.86 -19.83
C ILE A 190 1.07 1.86 -21.27
N VAL A 191 1.97 1.83 -22.25
CA VAL A 191 1.58 1.83 -23.69
C VAL A 191 0.83 0.55 -24.05
N ILE A 192 1.30 -0.59 -23.55
CA ILE A 192 0.66 -1.90 -23.76
C ILE A 192 -0.74 -1.94 -23.15
N SER A 193 -0.97 -1.31 -21.99
CA SER A 193 -2.26 -1.35 -21.31
C SER A 193 -3.35 -0.45 -21.92
N LEU A 194 -2.97 0.52 -22.76
CA LEU A 194 -3.90 1.52 -23.30
C LEU A 194 -5.14 0.91 -23.99
N PRO A 195 -5.02 -0.07 -24.91
CA PRO A 195 -6.18 -0.58 -25.64
C PRO A 195 -7.16 -1.34 -24.74
N ALA A 196 -6.66 -1.94 -23.66
CA ALA A 196 -7.46 -2.77 -22.77
C ALA A 196 -8.16 -1.95 -21.67
N VAL A 197 -7.40 -1.07 -21.02
CA VAL A 197 -7.81 -0.40 -19.78
C VAL A 197 -7.95 1.11 -19.99
N GLY A 198 -7.23 1.70 -20.93
CA GLY A 198 -7.25 3.13 -21.20
C GLY A 198 -6.24 3.92 -20.36
N VAL A 199 -5.96 5.14 -20.80
CA VAL A 199 -4.89 6.00 -20.23
C VAL A 199 -5.09 6.26 -18.75
N VAL A 200 -6.26 6.77 -18.36
CA VAL A 200 -6.54 7.21 -16.97
C VAL A 200 -6.54 6.01 -16.01
N LEU A 201 -7.11 4.90 -16.45
CA LEU A 201 -7.35 3.72 -15.62
C LEU A 201 -6.11 2.83 -15.50
N THR A 202 -5.17 2.96 -16.45
CA THR A 202 -3.86 2.30 -16.38
C THR A 202 -3.11 2.66 -15.10
N ALA A 203 -3.08 3.95 -14.73
CA ALA A 203 -2.40 4.39 -13.51
C ALA A 203 -3.00 3.75 -12.26
N ALA A 204 -4.33 3.68 -12.21
CA ALA A 204 -5.05 3.02 -11.12
C ALA A 204 -4.73 1.52 -11.03
N LEU A 205 -4.72 0.81 -12.17
CA LEU A 205 -4.42 -0.62 -12.21
C LEU A 205 -2.97 -0.95 -11.83
N ILE A 206 -2.03 -0.03 -12.06
CA ILE A 206 -0.65 -0.16 -11.61
C ILE A 206 -0.56 0.06 -10.08
N VAL A 207 -1.27 1.05 -9.53
CA VAL A 207 -1.07 1.47 -8.12
C VAL A 207 -1.93 0.68 -7.11
N ILE A 208 -3.16 0.29 -7.45
CA ILE A 208 -4.11 -0.29 -6.48
C ILE A 208 -3.74 -1.72 -6.05
N PRO A 209 -3.39 -2.68 -6.94
CA PRO A 209 -3.00 -4.03 -6.51
C PRO A 209 -1.82 -4.07 -5.53
N PRO A 210 -0.70 -3.34 -5.74
CA PRO A 210 0.41 -3.37 -4.79
C PRO A 210 0.06 -2.66 -3.47
N ALA A 211 -0.75 -1.61 -3.51
CA ALA A 211 -1.25 -0.96 -2.29
C ALA A 211 -2.10 -1.93 -1.46
N THR A 212 -2.95 -2.71 -2.14
CA THR A 212 -3.74 -3.79 -1.51
C THR A 212 -2.83 -4.85 -0.90
N ALA A 213 -1.85 -5.36 -1.66
CA ALA A 213 -0.94 -6.40 -1.21
C ALA A 213 -0.09 -5.98 0.01
N ARG A 214 0.23 -4.67 0.13
CA ARG A 214 1.04 -4.13 1.23
C ARG A 214 0.37 -4.23 2.62
N PHE A 215 -0.94 -4.45 2.67
CA PHE A 215 -1.65 -4.73 3.91
C PHE A 215 -1.41 -6.17 4.43
N TRP A 216 -1.07 -7.10 3.55
CA TRP A 216 -0.95 -8.52 3.86
C TRP A 216 0.49 -8.99 4.07
N THR A 217 1.47 -8.31 3.48
CA THR A 217 2.86 -8.75 3.58
C THR A 217 3.87 -7.61 3.52
N ASP A 218 4.96 -7.78 4.26
CA ASP A 218 6.12 -6.90 4.23
C ASP A 218 7.30 -7.49 3.43
N ARG A 219 7.24 -8.78 3.04
CA ARG A 219 8.31 -9.45 2.29
C ARG A 219 8.20 -9.15 0.80
N PHE A 220 9.30 -8.74 0.17
CA PHE A 220 9.39 -8.35 -1.25
C PHE A 220 8.78 -9.38 -2.21
N ASN A 221 9.25 -10.63 -2.18
CA ASN A 221 8.77 -11.68 -3.09
C ASN A 221 7.28 -11.96 -2.93
N ARG A 222 6.79 -11.96 -1.68
CA ARG A 222 5.36 -12.15 -1.40
C ARG A 222 4.53 -10.95 -1.85
N LEU A 223 5.08 -9.74 -1.76
CA LEU A 223 4.39 -8.54 -2.23
C LEU A 223 4.19 -8.58 -3.74
N LEU A 224 5.24 -8.92 -4.50
CA LEU A 224 5.19 -9.09 -5.96
C LEU A 224 4.13 -10.12 -6.36
N THR A 225 4.17 -11.32 -5.77
CA THR A 225 3.24 -12.39 -6.14
C THR A 225 1.80 -12.05 -5.77
N ILE A 226 1.53 -11.55 -4.55
CA ILE A 226 0.18 -11.18 -4.13
C ILE A 226 -0.34 -10.01 -4.99
N SER A 227 0.49 -8.99 -5.24
CA SER A 227 0.12 -7.84 -6.08
C SER A 227 -0.24 -8.28 -7.50
N GLY A 228 0.62 -9.10 -8.12
CA GLY A 228 0.37 -9.64 -9.46
C GLY A 228 -0.89 -10.51 -9.51
N MET A 229 -1.12 -11.37 -8.51
CA MET A 229 -2.33 -12.17 -8.43
C MET A 229 -3.59 -11.31 -8.25
N LEU A 230 -3.56 -10.28 -7.39
CA LEU A 230 -4.68 -9.37 -7.22
C LEU A 230 -4.99 -8.60 -8.52
N GLY A 231 -3.96 -8.15 -9.23
CA GLY A 231 -4.12 -7.51 -10.53
C GLY A 231 -4.71 -8.46 -11.58
N ALA A 232 -4.23 -9.72 -11.63
CA ALA A 232 -4.77 -10.75 -12.50
C ALA A 232 -6.24 -11.05 -12.20
N ILE A 233 -6.60 -11.20 -10.92
CA ILE A 233 -7.97 -11.41 -10.47
C ILE A 233 -8.85 -10.22 -10.87
N ALA A 234 -8.38 -8.98 -10.69
CA ALA A 234 -9.12 -7.80 -11.09
C ALA A 234 -9.34 -7.73 -12.62
N GLY A 235 -8.32 -8.06 -13.42
CA GLY A 235 -8.41 -8.14 -14.88
C GLY A 235 -9.40 -9.21 -15.35
N ALA A 236 -9.30 -10.42 -14.78
CA ALA A 236 -10.18 -11.54 -15.09
C ALA A 236 -11.64 -11.23 -14.67
N ALA A 237 -11.85 -10.83 -13.42
CA ALA A 237 -13.17 -10.52 -12.89
C ALA A 237 -13.82 -9.36 -13.64
N GLY A 238 -13.07 -8.30 -13.93
CA GLY A 238 -13.59 -7.13 -14.65
C GLY A 238 -14.01 -7.46 -16.08
N THR A 239 -13.21 -8.29 -16.77
CA THR A 239 -13.53 -8.75 -18.14
C THR A 239 -14.74 -9.68 -18.16
N LEU A 240 -14.83 -10.62 -17.21
CA LEU A 240 -15.99 -11.52 -17.10
C LEU A 240 -17.27 -10.73 -16.80
N LEU A 241 -17.23 -9.81 -15.84
CA LEU A 241 -18.38 -8.97 -15.49
C LEU A 241 -18.85 -8.09 -16.65
N SER A 242 -17.90 -7.50 -17.39
CA SER A 242 -18.18 -6.74 -18.61
C SER A 242 -18.76 -7.62 -19.73
N SER A 243 -18.37 -8.89 -19.82
CA SER A 243 -18.92 -9.83 -20.81
C SER A 243 -20.35 -10.31 -20.48
N PHE A 244 -20.76 -10.31 -19.22
CA PHE A 244 -22.12 -10.75 -18.82
C PHE A 244 -23.15 -9.63 -18.89
N LYS A 245 -22.75 -8.37 -18.73
CA LYS A 245 -23.62 -7.20 -18.83
C LYS A 245 -23.31 -6.43 -20.11
N VAL A 246 -24.26 -6.46 -21.04
CA VAL A 246 -24.21 -5.71 -22.30
C VAL A 246 -24.00 -4.22 -21.97
N ASP A 247 -23.01 -3.58 -22.62
CA ASP A 247 -22.70 -2.14 -22.62
C ASP A 247 -21.82 -1.53 -21.50
N LEU A 248 -21.14 -2.31 -20.66
CA LEU A 248 -20.17 -1.74 -19.71
C LEU A 248 -18.74 -1.68 -20.27
N PRO A 249 -18.05 -0.51 -20.26
CA PRO A 249 -16.66 -0.40 -20.69
C PRO A 249 -15.75 -1.21 -19.77
N THR A 250 -14.90 -2.05 -20.36
CA THR A 250 -14.13 -3.05 -19.61
C THR A 250 -13.08 -2.43 -18.68
N GLY A 251 -12.43 -1.33 -19.10
CA GLY A 251 -11.43 -0.63 -18.28
C GLY A 251 -11.97 -0.20 -16.91
N PRO A 252 -13.07 0.58 -16.85
CA PRO A 252 -13.65 1.04 -15.59
C PRO A 252 -14.07 -0.11 -14.68
N VAL A 253 -14.64 -1.18 -15.23
CA VAL A 253 -15.05 -2.35 -14.44
C VAL A 253 -13.85 -3.03 -13.80
N ILE A 254 -12.73 -3.18 -14.52
CA ILE A 254 -11.48 -3.74 -13.95
C ILE A 254 -10.99 -2.89 -12.76
N VAL A 255 -11.01 -1.56 -12.89
CA VAL A 255 -10.58 -0.65 -11.81
C VAL A 255 -11.53 -0.70 -10.61
N ILE A 256 -12.84 -0.80 -10.84
CA ILE A 256 -13.82 -0.98 -9.77
C ILE A 256 -13.54 -2.29 -9.03
N CYS A 257 -13.34 -3.40 -9.74
CA CYS A 257 -12.97 -4.69 -9.13
C CYS A 257 -11.69 -4.57 -8.26
N SER A 258 -10.64 -3.93 -8.80
CA SER A 258 -9.39 -3.70 -8.07
C SER A 258 -9.61 -2.82 -6.81
N SER A 259 -10.42 -1.77 -6.94
CA SER A 259 -10.78 -0.87 -5.83
C SER A 259 -11.62 -1.56 -4.76
N THR A 260 -12.51 -2.46 -5.14
CA THR A 260 -13.27 -3.30 -4.19
C THR A 260 -12.33 -4.22 -3.42
N LEU A 261 -11.37 -4.88 -4.09
CA LEU A 261 -10.36 -5.70 -3.42
C LEU A 261 -9.51 -4.88 -2.43
N PHE A 262 -9.11 -3.68 -2.82
CA PHE A 262 -8.42 -2.72 -1.94
C PHE A 262 -9.26 -2.37 -0.71
N SER A 263 -10.54 -2.06 -0.90
CA SER A 263 -11.43 -1.63 0.17
C SER A 263 -11.68 -2.75 1.18
N ILE A 264 -11.90 -3.98 0.69
CA ILE A 264 -12.02 -5.18 1.55
C ILE A 264 -10.72 -5.38 2.34
N SER A 265 -9.57 -5.30 1.67
CA SER A 265 -8.26 -5.45 2.31
C SER A 265 -8.00 -4.39 3.39
N LEU A 266 -8.37 -3.13 3.15
CA LEU A 266 -8.22 -2.03 4.10
C LEU A 266 -8.98 -2.30 5.42
N VAL A 267 -10.16 -2.92 5.31
CA VAL A 267 -11.00 -3.24 6.47
C VAL A 267 -10.51 -4.50 7.18
N VAL A 268 -10.24 -5.57 6.43
CA VAL A 268 -9.99 -6.93 6.96
C VAL A 268 -8.55 -7.15 7.42
N ALA A 269 -7.56 -6.43 6.89
CA ALA A 269 -6.16 -6.78 7.10
C ALA A 269 -5.75 -6.82 8.60
N PRO A 270 -5.11 -7.91 9.07
CA PRO A 270 -4.91 -8.18 10.49
C PRO A 270 -3.91 -7.23 11.16
N HIS A 271 -2.81 -6.89 10.48
CA HIS A 271 -1.75 -6.06 11.07
C HIS A 271 -1.85 -4.56 10.74
N LYS A 272 -2.46 -4.19 9.62
CA LYS A 272 -2.51 -2.79 9.16
C LYS A 272 -3.92 -2.30 8.82
N GLY A 273 -4.92 -3.18 8.84
CA GLY A 273 -6.32 -2.82 8.59
C GLY A 273 -6.98 -2.16 9.79
N LEU A 274 -8.10 -1.48 9.53
CA LEU A 274 -8.85 -0.70 10.52
C LEU A 274 -9.39 -1.59 11.65
N LEU A 275 -9.91 -2.78 11.33
CA LEU A 275 -10.42 -3.72 12.33
C LEU A 275 -9.30 -4.29 13.20
N GLY A 276 -8.18 -4.69 12.60
CA GLY A 276 -7.02 -5.21 13.33
C GLY A 276 -6.39 -4.18 14.27
N LYS A 277 -6.36 -2.90 13.88
CA LYS A 277 -5.95 -1.80 14.78
C LYS A 277 -6.94 -1.62 15.93
N ARG A 278 -8.25 -1.58 15.64
CA ARG A 278 -9.29 -1.39 16.66
C ARG A 278 -9.35 -2.54 17.67
N LEU A 279 -9.28 -3.79 17.22
CA LEU A 279 -9.25 -4.98 18.07
C LEU A 279 -8.03 -4.99 18.99
N ARG A 280 -6.84 -4.69 18.47
CA ARG A 280 -5.62 -4.61 19.29
C ARG A 280 -5.65 -3.44 20.26
N TRP A 281 -6.22 -2.30 19.88
CA TRP A 281 -6.42 -1.18 20.80
C TRP A 281 -7.34 -1.57 21.95
N ILE A 282 -8.47 -2.25 21.69
CA ILE A 282 -9.37 -2.75 22.73
C ILE A 282 -8.66 -3.76 23.65
N GLN A 283 -7.94 -4.74 23.07
CA GLN A 283 -7.21 -5.74 23.85
C GLN A 283 -6.08 -5.12 24.70
N ARG A 284 -5.35 -4.14 24.16
CA ARG A 284 -4.32 -3.38 24.89
C ARG A 284 -4.95 -2.58 26.02
N LYS A 285 -6.05 -1.87 25.75
CA LYS A 285 -6.80 -1.13 26.77
C LYS A 285 -7.26 -2.05 27.91
N GLN A 286 -7.85 -3.20 27.60
CA GLN A 286 -8.28 -4.18 28.62
C GLN A 286 -7.11 -4.73 29.44
N ARG A 287 -5.97 -5.06 28.80
CA ARG A 287 -4.77 -5.52 29.53
C ARG A 287 -4.21 -4.44 30.45
N ARG A 288 -4.18 -3.18 30.02
CA ARG A 288 -3.72 -2.04 30.82
C ARG A 288 -4.63 -1.79 32.02
N GLU A 289 -5.95 -1.76 31.82
CA GLU A 289 -6.91 -1.60 32.92
C GLU A 289 -6.79 -2.74 33.93
N MET A 290 -6.60 -3.99 33.46
CA MET A 290 -6.35 -5.14 34.34
C MET A 290 -5.07 -4.97 35.16
N GLN A 291 -3.96 -4.51 34.56
CA GLN A 291 -2.72 -4.25 35.29
C GLN A 291 -2.89 -3.16 36.36
N ARG A 292 -3.58 -2.05 36.05
CA ARG A 292 -3.85 -0.97 37.02
C ARG A 292 -4.64 -1.48 38.23
N ILE A 293 -5.65 -2.31 37.99
CA ILE A 293 -6.44 -2.93 39.08
C ILE A 293 -5.57 -3.83 39.95
N LEU A 294 -4.73 -4.68 39.33
CA LEU A 294 -3.86 -5.60 40.08
C LEU A 294 -2.81 -4.87 40.91
N ILE A 295 -2.19 -3.81 40.36
CA ILE A 295 -1.22 -2.98 41.07
C ILE A 295 -1.90 -2.24 42.23
N PHE A 296 -3.05 -1.60 41.97
CA PHE A 296 -3.80 -0.89 43.01
C PHE A 296 -4.20 -1.82 44.16
N LEU A 297 -4.68 -3.02 43.85
CA LEU A 297 -5.02 -4.01 44.86
C LEU A 297 -3.77 -4.44 45.65
N HIS A 298 -2.65 -4.68 44.99
CA HIS A 298 -1.42 -5.10 45.69
C HIS A 298 -0.86 -3.99 46.60
N GLU A 299 -0.88 -2.73 46.16
CA GLU A 299 -0.41 -1.58 46.96
C GLU A 299 -1.33 -1.30 48.16
N ASN A 300 -2.63 -1.61 48.07
CA ASN A 300 -3.60 -1.36 49.16
C ASN A 300 -3.89 -2.58 50.05
N LEU A 301 -3.50 -3.80 49.66
CA LEU A 301 -3.55 -4.99 50.52
C LEU A 301 -2.19 -5.22 51.18
N HIS A 302 -1.99 -4.67 52.38
CA HIS A 302 -0.74 -4.85 53.14
C HIS A 302 -0.62 -6.23 53.82
N SER A 303 -1.66 -7.06 53.79
CA SER A 303 -1.64 -8.44 54.30
C SER A 303 -2.64 -9.26 53.49
N GLY A 304 -2.22 -10.41 52.95
CA GLY A 304 -2.96 -11.22 51.96
C GLY A 304 -4.35 -11.76 52.35
N ASN A 305 -4.92 -11.31 53.47
CA ASN A 305 -6.29 -11.59 53.92
C ASN A 305 -7.26 -10.39 53.81
N ASP A 306 -6.79 -9.23 53.35
CA ASP A 306 -7.63 -8.04 53.30
C ASP A 306 -8.58 -8.02 52.09
N PHE A 307 -9.79 -7.52 52.33
CA PHE A 307 -10.87 -7.43 51.36
C PHE A 307 -11.07 -5.96 51.00
N VAL A 308 -10.98 -5.61 49.70
CA VAL A 308 -11.20 -4.22 49.26
C VAL A 308 -12.56 -4.11 48.58
N ALA A 309 -13.36 -3.15 49.04
CA ALA A 309 -14.68 -2.87 48.46
C ALA A 309 -14.55 -2.46 46.98
N ARG A 310 -15.40 -3.04 46.13
CA ARG A 310 -15.43 -2.82 44.67
C ARG A 310 -15.46 -1.33 44.27
N GLU A 311 -16.18 -0.51 45.03
CA GLU A 311 -16.31 0.93 44.77
C GLU A 311 -14.98 1.67 44.97
N ARG A 312 -14.22 1.29 45.99
CA ARG A 312 -12.90 1.89 46.28
C ARG A 312 -11.85 1.48 45.25
N ILE A 313 -11.97 0.30 44.66
CA ILE A 313 -11.12 -0.16 43.54
C ILE A 313 -11.39 0.69 42.30
N LEU A 314 -12.66 0.85 41.92
CA LEU A 314 -13.03 1.62 40.72
C LEU A 314 -12.76 3.12 40.87
N ALA A 315 -12.87 3.67 42.09
CA ALA A 315 -12.56 5.06 42.38
C ALA A 315 -11.04 5.32 42.51
N GLY A 316 -10.28 4.38 43.07
CA GLY A 316 -8.85 4.53 43.32
C GLY A 316 -7.96 4.12 42.14
N SER A 317 -8.38 3.17 41.31
CA SER A 317 -7.65 2.82 40.10
C SER A 317 -8.05 3.78 38.97
N LEU A 318 -7.29 4.87 38.81
CA LEU A 318 -7.37 5.88 37.73
C LEU A 318 -8.02 5.36 36.43
N ASN A 319 -9.35 5.54 36.31
CA ASN A 319 -10.19 5.23 35.14
C ASN A 319 -10.35 3.73 34.76
N ALA A 320 -10.28 2.78 35.69
CA ALA A 320 -10.51 1.37 35.32
C ALA A 320 -12.01 1.05 35.10
N SER A 321 -12.31 0.32 34.01
CA SER A 321 -13.67 -0.09 33.69
C SER A 321 -14.14 -1.26 34.56
N SER A 322 -15.43 -1.28 34.89
CA SER A 322 -16.10 -2.44 35.51
C SER A 322 -15.94 -3.74 34.70
N SER A 323 -15.73 -3.63 33.39
CA SER A 323 -15.46 -4.77 32.50
C SER A 323 -14.09 -5.39 32.75
N ALA A 324 -13.07 -4.58 33.04
CA ALA A 324 -11.72 -5.06 33.34
C ALA A 324 -11.68 -5.81 34.67
N LEU A 325 -12.40 -5.31 35.69
CA LEU A 325 -12.55 -6.02 36.96
C LEU A 325 -13.21 -7.38 36.79
N ARG A 326 -14.29 -7.48 35.98
CA ARG A 326 -14.91 -8.76 35.62
C ARG A 326 -13.92 -9.70 34.94
N LEU A 327 -13.07 -9.19 34.07
CA LEU A 327 -12.03 -9.98 33.40
C LEU A 327 -10.99 -10.52 34.40
N CYS A 328 -10.61 -9.73 35.41
CA CYS A 328 -9.69 -10.16 36.48
C CYS A 328 -10.24 -11.36 37.25
N ILE A 329 -11.53 -11.31 37.56
CA ILE A 329 -12.25 -12.35 38.30
C ILE A 329 -12.36 -13.62 37.45
N LEU A 330 -12.79 -13.49 36.19
CA LEU A 330 -12.88 -14.62 35.25
C LEU A 330 -11.53 -15.26 34.94
N SER A 331 -10.45 -14.48 34.98
CA SER A 331 -9.08 -14.96 34.76
C SER A 331 -8.47 -15.61 36.00
N GLY A 332 -9.17 -15.63 37.14
CA GLY A 332 -8.71 -16.21 38.39
C GLY A 332 -7.64 -15.39 39.12
N TYR A 333 -7.41 -14.13 38.74
CA TYR A 333 -6.46 -13.24 39.43
C TYR A 333 -7.05 -12.62 40.69
N THR A 334 -8.37 -12.50 40.75
CA THR A 334 -9.08 -11.95 41.90
C THR A 334 -10.26 -12.83 42.28
N GLU A 335 -10.52 -12.91 43.58
CA GLU A 335 -11.68 -13.60 44.14
C GLU A 335 -12.65 -12.58 44.73
N MET A 336 -13.95 -12.84 44.60
CA MET A 336 -14.99 -11.95 45.11
C MET A 336 -15.71 -12.60 46.29
N ALA A 337 -15.79 -11.89 47.42
CA ALA A 337 -16.62 -12.22 48.56
C ALA A 337 -17.62 -11.08 48.79
N GLY A 338 -18.84 -11.23 48.25
CA GLY A 338 -19.87 -10.19 48.31
C GLY A 338 -19.47 -8.93 47.52
N THR A 339 -19.40 -7.78 48.19
CA THR A 339 -18.97 -6.50 47.58
C THR A 339 -17.47 -6.27 47.62
N HIS A 340 -16.71 -7.21 48.20
CA HIS A 340 -15.27 -7.08 48.37
C HIS A 340 -14.51 -8.03 47.47
N VAL A 341 -13.33 -7.60 47.04
CA VAL A 341 -12.44 -8.34 46.14
C VAL A 341 -11.08 -8.53 46.84
N ARG A 342 -10.52 -9.74 46.73
CA ARG A 342 -9.13 -10.03 47.12
C ARG A 342 -8.32 -10.48 45.92
N LEU A 343 -7.00 -10.36 46.01
CA LEU A 343 -6.07 -10.97 45.06
C LEU A 343 -5.89 -12.46 45.39
N THR A 344 -5.82 -13.29 44.35
CA THR A 344 -5.38 -14.69 44.48
C THR A 344 -3.86 -14.75 44.51
N ALA A 345 -3.28 -15.90 44.89
CA ALA A 345 -1.83 -16.10 44.84
C ALA A 345 -1.25 -15.86 43.43
N GLU A 346 -2.01 -16.19 42.37
CA GLU A 346 -1.62 -15.90 40.99
C GLU A 346 -1.78 -14.41 40.65
N GLY A 347 -2.82 -13.75 41.17
CA GLY A 347 -2.99 -12.31 41.07
C GLY A 347 -1.83 -11.52 41.69
N ILE A 348 -1.35 -11.93 42.88
CA ILE A 348 -0.20 -11.34 43.56
C ILE A 348 1.05 -11.46 42.69
N ARG A 349 1.39 -12.67 42.23
CA ARG A 349 2.54 -12.89 41.33
C ARG A 349 2.46 -12.03 40.07
N ARG A 350 1.26 -11.86 39.51
CA ARG A 350 1.06 -11.05 38.30
C ARG A 350 1.18 -9.55 38.57
N ALA A 351 0.71 -9.09 39.73
CA ALA A 351 0.85 -7.72 40.20
C ALA A 351 2.33 -7.37 40.43
N GLU A 352 3.07 -8.20 41.18
CA GLU A 352 4.50 -8.03 41.44
C GLU A 352 5.30 -7.96 40.14
N ARG A 353 5.06 -8.89 39.19
CA ARG A 353 5.70 -8.84 37.86
C ARG A 353 5.41 -7.53 37.11
N SER A 354 4.22 -6.97 37.28
CA SER A 354 3.83 -5.71 36.64
C SER A 354 4.49 -4.51 37.32
N ILE A 355 4.61 -4.53 38.65
CA ILE A 355 5.33 -3.52 39.44
C ILE A 355 6.82 -3.55 39.11
N SER A 356 7.49 -4.71 39.15
CA SER A 356 8.91 -4.83 38.80
C SER A 356 9.20 -4.46 37.34
N ALA A 357 8.22 -4.61 36.43
CA ALA A 357 8.34 -4.11 35.06
C ALA A 357 8.23 -2.58 35.02
N ARG A 358 7.27 -1.99 35.74
CA ARG A 358 7.12 -0.53 35.91
C ARG A 358 8.40 0.08 36.49
N ASP A 359 8.94 -0.49 37.56
CA ASP A 359 10.09 0.08 38.26
C ASP A 359 11.36 0.03 37.40
N ARG A 360 11.59 -1.07 36.68
CA ARG A 360 12.68 -1.16 35.69
C ARG A 360 12.53 -0.15 34.57
N TRP A 361 11.29 0.08 34.11
CA TRP A 361 11.00 1.09 33.10
C TRP A 361 11.29 2.50 33.61
N ILE A 362 10.85 2.82 34.83
CA ILE A 362 11.13 4.11 35.49
C ILE A 362 12.64 4.32 35.66
N GLN A 363 13.38 3.30 36.12
CA GLN A 363 14.84 3.37 36.24
C GLN A 363 15.52 3.63 34.90
N TRP A 364 15.06 2.99 33.83
CA TRP A 364 15.56 3.25 32.48
C TRP A 364 15.24 4.67 32.00
N LEU A 365 14.05 5.19 32.29
CA LEU A 365 13.69 6.57 31.94
C LEU A 365 14.55 7.61 32.68
N ASP A 366 14.86 7.36 33.95
CA ASP A 366 15.72 8.24 34.78
C ASP A 366 17.19 8.18 34.32
N SER A 367 17.68 7.00 33.87
CA SER A 367 19.09 6.78 33.53
C SER A 367 19.45 7.00 32.06
N GLU A 368 18.63 6.54 31.13
CA GLU A 368 18.95 6.51 29.69
C GLU A 368 18.20 7.59 28.89
N ALA A 369 16.99 7.94 29.33
CA ALA A 369 16.14 8.90 28.62
C ALA A 369 16.20 10.34 29.17
N GLU A 370 16.82 10.56 30.34
CA GLU A 370 16.91 11.85 31.07
C GLU A 370 15.56 12.60 31.13
N ILE A 371 14.47 11.89 31.43
CA ILE A 371 13.14 12.52 31.54
C ILE A 371 12.91 13.03 32.97
N ASP A 372 12.43 14.27 33.11
CA ASP A 372 12.10 14.89 34.39
C ASP A 372 11.12 14.01 35.19
N ARG A 373 11.38 13.83 36.49
CA ARG A 373 10.61 12.95 37.39
C ARG A 373 9.14 13.30 37.45
N ASN A 374 8.80 14.57 37.25
CA ASN A 374 7.41 15.03 37.23
C ASN A 374 6.62 14.57 35.99
N LEU A 375 7.28 14.07 34.94
CA LEU A 375 6.65 13.50 33.74
C LEU A 375 6.50 11.96 33.81
N ILE A 376 7.02 11.32 34.87
CA ILE A 376 7.00 9.84 35.02
C ILE A 376 5.60 9.30 35.33
N ASP A 377 4.69 10.14 35.84
CA ASP A 377 3.28 9.80 36.06
C ASP A 377 2.46 9.73 34.76
N LEU A 378 3.05 10.11 33.62
CA LEU A 378 2.45 9.92 32.30
C LEU A 378 2.38 8.42 31.98
N ASP A 379 1.31 8.01 31.31
CA ASP A 379 1.21 6.62 30.90
C ASP A 379 2.23 6.27 29.80
N GLU A 380 2.54 4.98 29.68
CA GLU A 380 3.53 4.43 28.74
C GLU A 380 3.32 4.93 27.30
N GLU A 381 2.08 5.26 26.92
CA GLU A 381 1.69 5.72 25.58
C GLU A 381 1.92 7.24 25.39
N ASP A 382 1.78 8.04 26.45
CA ASP A 382 2.15 9.46 26.44
C ASP A 382 3.67 9.65 26.47
N ILE A 383 4.40 8.78 27.17
CA ILE A 383 5.87 8.75 27.14
C ILE A 383 6.38 8.22 25.80
N GLU A 384 5.77 7.16 25.23
CA GLU A 384 6.16 6.64 23.90
C GLU A 384 5.97 7.71 22.79
N LYS A 385 4.92 8.55 22.87
CA LYS A 385 4.75 9.72 21.97
C LYS A 385 5.82 10.80 22.16
N LEU A 386 6.30 11.00 23.39
CA LEU A 386 7.37 11.95 23.70
C LEU A 386 8.74 11.43 23.21
N LEU A 387 8.97 10.12 23.38
CA LEU A 387 10.17 9.39 22.94
C LEU A 387 10.24 9.22 21.43
N ASP A 388 9.12 9.08 20.70
CA ASP A 388 9.11 8.97 19.23
C ASP A 388 9.71 10.23 18.55
N ARG A 389 9.83 11.34 19.28
CA ARG A 389 10.51 12.58 18.85
C ARG A 389 12.04 12.53 18.99
N LYS A 390 12.56 11.57 19.76
CA LYS A 390 13.97 11.34 20.10
C LYS A 390 14.24 9.84 19.93
N SER A 391 14.46 9.42 18.69
CA SER A 391 14.69 8.01 18.26
C SER A 391 15.38 7.12 19.31
N MET A 392 14.75 6.00 19.70
CA MET A 392 15.39 4.97 20.54
C MET A 392 15.05 3.53 20.16
N GLU A 393 16.06 2.66 20.31
CA GLU A 393 15.94 1.21 20.43
C GLU A 393 15.52 0.85 21.87
N ILE A 394 14.37 0.19 22.01
CA ILE A 394 13.86 -0.30 23.30
C ILE A 394 14.61 -1.61 23.65
N PRO A 395 15.10 -1.82 24.89
CA PRO A 395 15.77 -3.06 25.25
C PRO A 395 14.79 -4.25 25.25
N PRO A 396 15.24 -5.46 24.85
CA PRO A 396 14.36 -6.61 24.78
C PRO A 396 13.86 -7.02 26.16
N VAL A 397 12.54 -7.28 26.25
CA VAL A 397 11.93 -7.93 27.41
C VAL A 397 12.45 -9.36 27.46
N ASP A 398 13.42 -9.62 28.33
CA ASP A 398 13.97 -10.95 28.53
C ASP A 398 12.85 -11.89 29.02
N ARG A 399 12.62 -12.97 28.26
CA ARG A 399 11.64 -14.03 28.56
C ARG A 399 12.33 -15.24 29.24
N GLY A 400 13.45 -15.02 29.91
CA GLY A 400 14.20 -16.07 30.61
C GLY A 400 14.26 -15.88 32.11
N ALA A 401 13.32 -16.47 32.86
CA ALA A 401 13.55 -16.97 34.21
C ALA A 401 12.44 -17.99 34.54
N THR A 402 12.54 -19.13 33.86
CA THR A 402 12.11 -20.39 34.47
C THR A 402 13.34 -20.90 35.21
N LEU A 403 13.25 -20.90 36.54
CA LEU A 403 13.67 -21.95 37.47
C LEU A 403 13.29 -21.51 38.88
#